data_AF-A0A957M5N4-F1
#
_entry.id   AF-A0A957M5N4-F1
#
_cell.length_a   1.000
_cell.length_b   1.000
_cell.length_c   1.000
_cell.angle_alpha   90.00
_cell.angle_beta   90.00
_cell.angle_gamma   90.00
#
_symmetry.space_group_name_H-M   'P 1'
#
loop_
_entity.id
_entity.type
_entity.pdbx_description
1 polymer ?
#
loop_
_entity_poly.entity_id
_entity_poly.type
_entity_poly.pdbx_seq_one_letter_code
_entity_poly.pdbx_strand_id
1 'polypeptide(L)'
;AREVSALTDAPLHLPDDTFPATGDDSAAGYVAVRIDEPELCNRYTGIMIRDVTIGPSPRWMQDRLTKAGMRPINNVVDITNYVMLEYGQPLHAFDYDILVRRAQQAGDRTPTIIVRRAADGEKFMTLDDVTRTLDSSMLMIADTLGSVAIAGVMGGQESEISDNTRNILLESATFEGI
;
A
#
# COMPACT_ATOMS: atom_id res chain seq x y z
N ALA A 1 -7.11 2.85 -22.67
CA ALA A 1 -8.02 3.97 -23.02
C ALA A 1 -7.32 5.04 -23.86
N ARG A 2 -6.17 5.58 -23.42
CA ARG A 2 -5.40 6.59 -24.18
C ARG A 2 -5.04 6.13 -25.61
N GLU A 3 -4.45 4.95 -25.75
CA GLU A 3 -4.12 4.37 -27.07
C GLU A 3 -5.34 4.24 -27.99
N VAL A 4 -6.46 3.74 -27.47
CA VAL A 4 -7.69 3.59 -28.27
C VAL A 4 -8.22 4.96 -28.71
N SER A 5 -8.22 5.95 -27.82
CA SER A 5 -8.61 7.33 -28.16
C SER A 5 -7.72 7.93 -29.24
N ALA A 6 -6.40 7.75 -29.15
CA ALA A 6 -5.47 8.20 -30.18
C ALA A 6 -5.69 7.50 -31.55
N LEU A 7 -6.07 6.22 -31.55
CA LEU A 7 -6.31 5.44 -32.76
C LEU A 7 -7.66 5.74 -33.43
N THR A 8 -8.69 6.10 -32.65
CA THR A 8 -10.06 6.24 -33.15
C THR A 8 -10.57 7.68 -33.19
N ASP A 9 -9.80 8.63 -32.66
CA ASP A 9 -10.20 10.03 -32.45
C ASP A 9 -11.44 10.19 -31.54
N ALA A 10 -11.78 9.14 -30.78
CA ALA A 10 -12.86 9.18 -29.81
C ALA A 10 -12.42 9.95 -28.54
N PRO A 11 -13.33 10.68 -27.88
CA PRO A 11 -13.01 11.40 -26.66
C PRO A 11 -12.59 10.45 -25.53
N LEU A 12 -11.52 10.82 -24.82
CA LEU A 12 -11.07 10.12 -23.62
C LEU A 12 -11.81 10.65 -22.39
N HIS A 13 -12.49 9.76 -21.67
CA HIS A 13 -13.10 10.05 -20.39
C HIS A 13 -12.32 9.36 -19.27
N LEU A 14 -11.76 10.14 -18.36
CA LEU A 14 -11.10 9.65 -17.16
C LEU A 14 -12.09 9.61 -15.99
N PRO A 15 -11.89 8.72 -14.99
CA PRO A 15 -12.63 8.76 -13.73
C PRO A 15 -12.46 10.11 -13.02
N ASP A 16 -13.44 10.50 -12.22
CA ASP A 16 -13.34 11.65 -11.32
C ASP A 16 -12.32 11.35 -10.21
N ASP A 17 -11.36 12.24 -10.02
CA ASP A 17 -10.30 12.17 -9.01
C ASP A 17 -10.48 13.21 -7.89
N THR A 18 -11.61 13.91 -7.87
CA THR A 18 -11.93 14.89 -6.84
C THR A 18 -12.18 14.18 -5.50
N PHE A 19 -11.20 14.26 -4.60
CA PHE A 19 -11.29 13.70 -3.26
C PHE A 19 -11.08 14.80 -2.21
N PRO A 20 -12.17 15.43 -1.70
CA PRO A 20 -12.04 16.40 -0.63
C PRO A 20 -11.69 15.67 0.67
N ALA A 21 -10.60 16.08 1.33
CA ALA A 21 -10.32 15.64 2.69
C ALA A 21 -11.49 16.04 3.61
N THR A 22 -12.02 15.09 4.37
CA THR A 22 -13.17 15.31 5.26
C THR A 22 -12.78 15.59 6.71
N GLY A 23 -11.49 15.52 7.03
CA GLY A 23 -10.94 15.80 8.36
C GLY A 23 -10.20 17.14 8.42
N ASP A 24 -10.18 17.75 9.60
CA ASP A 24 -9.43 18.99 9.88
C ASP A 24 -7.95 18.74 10.22
N ASP A 25 -7.54 17.46 10.24
CA ASP A 25 -6.22 16.99 10.64
C ASP A 25 -5.38 16.54 9.44
N SER A 26 -4.06 16.58 9.62
CA SER A 26 -3.09 16.16 8.59
C SER A 26 -2.58 14.75 8.87
N ALA A 27 -2.36 13.96 7.81
CA ALA A 27 -1.71 12.65 7.89
C ALA A 27 -0.33 12.75 8.56
N ALA A 28 0.37 13.90 8.48
CA ALA A 28 1.64 14.13 9.15
C ALA A 28 1.55 14.09 10.69
N GLY A 29 0.35 14.22 11.27
CA GLY A 29 0.12 14.01 12.71
C GLY A 29 0.03 12.54 13.11
N TYR A 30 -0.14 11.64 12.15
CA TYR A 30 -0.38 10.20 12.35
C TYR A 30 0.82 9.35 11.95
N VAL A 31 1.58 9.76 10.95
CA VAL A 31 2.70 8.98 10.45
C VAL A 31 3.83 9.87 9.95
N ALA A 32 5.05 9.50 10.27
CA ALA A 32 6.25 10.04 9.63
C ALA A 32 6.70 9.11 8.50
N VAL A 33 7.29 9.68 7.44
CA VAL A 33 7.88 8.91 6.34
C VAL A 33 9.32 9.32 6.19
N ARG A 34 10.22 8.34 6.14
CA ARG A 34 11.65 8.51 5.90
C ARG A 34 12.08 7.63 4.73
N ILE A 35 12.82 8.20 3.80
CA ILE A 35 13.37 7.48 2.65
C ILE A 35 14.89 7.47 2.81
N ASP A 36 15.44 6.32 3.20
CA ASP A 36 16.88 6.15 3.38
C ASP A 36 17.57 5.81 2.05
N GLU A 37 16.80 5.33 1.06
CA GLU A 37 17.29 4.92 -0.28
C GLU A 37 16.62 5.75 -1.39
N PRO A 38 16.90 7.05 -1.52
CA PRO A 38 16.21 7.94 -2.47
C PRO A 38 16.48 7.60 -3.94
N GLU A 39 17.60 6.91 -4.24
CA GLU A 39 17.91 6.42 -5.59
C GLU A 39 17.01 5.26 -6.01
N LEU A 40 16.50 4.47 -5.05
CA LEU A 40 15.57 3.37 -5.31
C LEU A 40 14.12 3.72 -5.05
N CYS A 41 13.86 4.76 -4.27
CA CYS A 41 12.52 5.25 -3.95
C CYS A 41 12.50 6.76 -4.03
N ASN A 42 12.22 7.31 -5.21
CA ASN A 42 12.22 8.76 -5.41
C ASN A 42 11.00 9.46 -4.76
N ARG A 43 9.94 8.70 -4.45
CA ARG A 43 8.70 9.23 -3.86
C ARG A 43 7.97 8.16 -3.07
N TYR A 44 7.55 8.55 -1.86
CA TYR A 44 6.63 7.79 -1.03
C TYR A 44 5.55 8.74 -0.48
N THR A 45 4.28 8.37 -0.63
CA THR A 45 3.14 9.14 -0.11
C THR A 45 2.22 8.24 0.69
N GLY A 46 1.64 8.80 1.74
CA GLY A 46 0.71 8.11 2.64
C GLY A 46 -0.55 8.92 2.86
N ILE A 47 -1.71 8.27 2.81
CA ILE A 47 -3.01 8.87 3.15
C ILE A 47 -3.61 8.09 4.32
N MET A 48 -4.14 8.83 5.30
CA MET A 48 -4.91 8.26 6.40
C MET A 48 -6.38 8.13 6.03
N ILE A 49 -6.92 6.92 6.14
CA ILE A 49 -8.34 6.62 5.98
C ILE A 49 -8.83 5.99 7.28
N ARG A 50 -9.84 6.58 7.92
CA ARG A 50 -10.35 6.16 9.23
C ARG A 50 -11.77 5.63 9.12
N ASP A 51 -12.17 4.89 10.16
CA ASP A 51 -13.52 4.39 10.36
C ASP A 51 -14.07 3.56 9.19
N VAL A 52 -13.19 2.80 8.53
CA VAL A 52 -13.60 1.91 7.45
C VAL A 52 -14.36 0.71 8.00
N THR A 53 -15.29 0.18 7.21
CA THR A 53 -15.91 -1.12 7.46
C THR A 53 -15.43 -2.08 6.39
N ILE A 54 -14.75 -3.15 6.81
CA ILE A 54 -14.28 -4.20 5.92
C ILE A 54 -15.44 -5.11 5.54
N GLY A 55 -15.52 -5.45 4.26
CA GLY A 55 -16.58 -6.29 3.74
C GLY A 55 -16.40 -6.59 2.25
N PRO A 56 -17.35 -7.29 1.62
CA PRO A 56 -17.27 -7.58 0.20
C PRO A 56 -17.35 -6.30 -0.65
N SER A 57 -16.56 -6.25 -1.72
CA SER A 57 -16.59 -5.15 -2.68
C SER A 57 -17.93 -5.07 -3.42
N PRO A 58 -18.30 -3.91 -3.97
CA PRO A 58 -19.44 -3.81 -4.88
C PRO A 58 -19.31 -4.79 -6.05
N ARG A 59 -20.44 -5.33 -6.51
CA ARG A 59 -20.45 -6.39 -7.55
C ARG A 59 -19.70 -6.01 -8.82
N TRP A 60 -19.83 -4.75 -9.26
CA TRP A 60 -19.16 -4.26 -10.46
C TRP A 60 -17.63 -4.34 -10.37
N MET A 61 -17.06 -4.13 -9.17
CA MET A 61 -15.62 -4.18 -8.94
C MET A 61 -15.14 -5.63 -8.95
N GLN A 62 -15.87 -6.51 -8.25
CA GLN A 62 -15.60 -7.94 -8.24
C GLN A 62 -15.61 -8.53 -9.66
N ASP A 63 -16.61 -8.17 -10.48
CA ASP A 63 -16.72 -8.65 -11.86
C ASP A 63 -15.58 -8.12 -12.74
N ARG A 64 -15.14 -6.87 -12.56
CA ARG A 64 -14.00 -6.29 -13.32
C ARG A 64 -12.69 -6.95 -12.94
N LEU A 65 -12.43 -7.15 -11.64
CA LEU A 65 -11.24 -7.86 -11.15
C LEU A 65 -11.20 -9.31 -11.66
N THR A 66 -12.33 -10.02 -11.57
CA THR A 66 -12.45 -11.40 -12.07
C THR A 66 -12.14 -11.49 -13.56
N LYS A 67 -12.66 -10.56 -14.38
CA LYS A 67 -12.37 -10.48 -15.82
C LYS A 67 -10.90 -10.16 -16.13
N ALA A 68 -10.21 -9.49 -15.21
CA ALA A 68 -8.77 -9.24 -15.28
C ALA A 68 -7.93 -10.38 -14.70
N GLY A 69 -8.55 -11.50 -14.28
CA GLY A 69 -7.85 -12.66 -13.73
C GLY A 69 -7.50 -12.57 -12.24
N MET A 70 -8.04 -11.59 -11.52
CA MET A 70 -7.82 -11.42 -10.07
C MET A 70 -9.03 -11.94 -9.28
N ARG A 71 -8.77 -12.68 -8.20
CA ARG A 71 -9.82 -13.14 -7.27
C ARG A 71 -10.20 -12.00 -6.31
N PRO A 72 -11.48 -11.57 -6.24
CA PRO A 72 -11.93 -10.60 -5.24
C PRO A 72 -11.76 -11.12 -3.81
N ILE A 73 -11.39 -10.23 -2.89
CA ILE A 73 -11.08 -10.54 -1.48
C ILE A 73 -11.98 -9.73 -0.54
N ASN A 74 -11.76 -8.41 -0.45
CA ASN A 74 -12.56 -7.47 0.33
C ASN A 74 -12.43 -6.07 -0.28
N ASN A 75 -13.28 -5.14 0.15
CA ASN A 75 -13.37 -3.78 -0.38
C ASN A 75 -12.05 -2.98 -0.37
N VAL A 76 -11.12 -3.26 0.56
CA VAL A 76 -9.84 -2.55 0.65
C VAL A 76 -8.78 -3.18 -0.25
N VAL A 77 -8.64 -4.51 -0.23
CA VAL A 77 -7.70 -5.24 -1.10
C VAL A 77 -8.13 -5.11 -2.56
N ASP A 78 -9.44 -5.14 -2.81
CA ASP A 78 -9.97 -5.04 -4.16
C ASP A 78 -9.82 -3.64 -4.73
N ILE A 79 -10.00 -2.57 -3.95
CA ILE A 79 -9.85 -1.21 -4.47
C ILE A 79 -8.38 -0.91 -4.82
N THR A 80 -7.40 -1.39 -4.04
CA THR A 80 -5.98 -1.20 -4.39
C THR A 80 -5.62 -1.93 -5.69
N ASN A 81 -6.09 -3.17 -5.85
CA ASN A 81 -5.93 -3.93 -7.11
C ASN A 81 -6.68 -3.27 -8.28
N TYR A 82 -7.89 -2.77 -8.04
CA TYR A 82 -8.70 -2.13 -9.06
C TYR A 82 -8.05 -0.85 -9.58
N VAL A 83 -7.58 0.02 -8.67
CA VAL A 83 -6.87 1.26 -9.02
C VAL A 83 -5.54 0.96 -9.73
N MET A 84 -4.82 -0.09 -9.32
CA MET A 84 -3.63 -0.55 -10.04
C MET A 84 -3.95 -0.88 -11.51
N LEU A 85 -5.06 -1.58 -11.79
CA LEU A 85 -5.47 -1.88 -13.15
C LEU A 85 -5.99 -0.65 -13.91
N GLU A 86 -6.64 0.29 -13.22
CA GLU A 86 -7.26 1.48 -13.81
C GLU A 86 -6.24 2.57 -14.17
N TYR A 87 -5.26 2.81 -13.28
CA TYR A 87 -4.26 3.89 -13.39
C TYR A 87 -2.82 3.39 -13.61
N GLY A 88 -2.53 2.11 -13.42
CA GLY A 88 -1.18 1.58 -13.49
C GLY A 88 -0.32 1.90 -12.26
N GLN A 89 -0.92 2.37 -11.15
CA GLN A 89 -0.23 2.66 -9.90
C GLN A 89 -0.51 1.57 -8.86
N PRO A 90 0.46 0.73 -8.52
CA PRO A 90 0.34 -0.17 -7.37
C PRO A 90 0.15 0.63 -6.08
N LEU A 91 -0.78 0.18 -5.25
CA LEU A 91 -1.06 0.73 -3.93
C LEU A 91 -0.94 -0.37 -2.89
N HIS A 92 -0.58 0.00 -1.67
CA HIS A 92 -0.62 -0.91 -0.53
C HIS A 92 -1.45 -0.30 0.61
N ALA A 93 -2.16 -1.14 1.36
CA ALA A 93 -2.96 -0.71 2.48
C ALA A 93 -2.45 -1.41 3.74
N PHE A 94 -1.86 -0.65 4.66
CA PHE A 94 -1.48 -1.15 5.98
C PHE A 94 -2.61 -0.96 6.97
N ASP A 95 -2.82 -1.94 7.86
CA ASP A 95 -3.62 -1.71 9.06
C ASP A 95 -2.88 -0.73 9.98
N TYR A 96 -3.41 0.48 10.11
CA TYR A 96 -2.76 1.54 10.87
C TYR A 96 -2.74 1.25 12.37
N ASP A 97 -3.73 0.52 12.90
CA ASP A 97 -3.78 0.18 14.31
C ASP A 97 -2.66 -0.82 14.67
N ILE A 98 -2.26 -1.68 13.72
CA ILE A 98 -1.05 -2.50 13.84
C ILE A 98 0.20 -1.63 13.89
N LEU A 99 0.35 -0.68 12.95
CA LEU A 99 1.51 0.22 12.93
C LEU A 99 1.67 1.00 14.23
N VAL A 100 0.56 1.47 14.82
CA VAL A 100 0.56 2.13 16.13
C VAL A 100 1.06 1.20 17.23
N ARG A 101 0.59 -0.05 17.29
CA ARG A 101 1.06 -1.04 18.28
C ARG A 101 2.56 -1.31 18.14
N ARG A 102 3.05 -1.43 16.91
CA ARG A 102 4.47 -1.64 16.61
C ARG A 102 5.33 -0.45 17.02
N ALA A 103 4.88 0.76 16.72
CA ALA A 103 5.53 1.99 17.17
C ALA A 103 5.63 2.06 18.70
N GLN A 104 4.53 1.77 19.41
CA GLN A 104 4.52 1.73 20.87
C GLN A 104 5.48 0.68 21.44
N GLN A 105 5.57 -0.50 20.81
CA GLN A 105 6.53 -1.53 21.18
C GLN A 105 7.98 -1.09 20.99
N ALA A 106 8.26 -0.30 19.95
CA ALA A 106 9.56 0.32 19.72
C ALA A 106 9.86 1.52 20.65
N GLY A 107 8.87 1.97 21.44
CA GLY A 107 8.98 3.14 22.32
C GLY A 107 8.64 4.47 21.65
N ASP A 108 8.07 4.42 20.45
CA ASP A 108 7.67 5.60 19.68
C ASP A 108 6.23 6.01 19.96
N ARG A 109 5.99 7.33 19.89
CA ARG A 109 4.65 7.90 20.03
C ARG A 109 3.81 7.78 18.76
N THR A 110 4.48 7.81 17.61
CA THR A 110 3.86 7.90 16.29
C THR A 110 4.59 6.93 15.36
N PRO A 111 3.86 6.15 14.54
CA PRO A 111 4.47 5.31 13.52
C PRO A 111 5.40 6.09 12.59
N THR A 112 6.51 5.46 12.23
CA THR A 112 7.41 5.95 11.17
C THR A 112 7.58 4.87 10.13
N ILE A 113 7.22 5.17 8.89
CA ILE A 113 7.57 4.34 7.74
C ILE A 113 8.97 4.71 7.27
N ILE A 114 9.80 3.69 7.06
CA ILE A 114 11.19 3.79 6.66
C ILE A 114 11.38 2.95 5.39
N VAL A 115 11.71 3.61 4.28
CA VAL A 115 12.12 2.93 3.05
C VAL A 115 13.62 2.71 3.09
N ARG A 116 14.06 1.46 3.24
CA ARG A 116 15.47 1.08 3.41
C ARG A 116 15.77 -0.24 2.72
N ARG A 117 17.05 -0.55 2.52
CA ARG A 117 17.48 -1.91 2.15
C ARG A 117 17.27 -2.89 3.30
N ALA A 118 17.07 -4.15 2.96
CA ALA A 118 17.11 -5.25 3.92
C ALA A 118 18.53 -5.41 4.50
N ALA A 119 18.63 -5.93 5.71
CA ALA A 119 19.91 -6.43 6.21
C ALA A 119 20.23 -7.79 5.56
N ASP A 120 21.51 -8.07 5.32
CA ASP A 120 21.92 -9.38 4.80
C ASP A 120 21.49 -10.50 5.77
N GLY A 121 20.69 -11.43 5.26
CA GLY A 121 20.14 -12.54 6.04
C GLY A 121 18.88 -12.20 6.84
N GLU A 122 18.31 -10.99 6.70
CA GLU A 122 17.06 -10.59 7.35
C GLU A 122 15.95 -11.59 7.01
N LYS A 123 15.22 -12.05 8.03
CA LYS A 123 14.11 -12.99 7.86
C LYS A 123 12.80 -12.22 7.83
N PHE A 124 11.97 -12.51 6.84
CA PHE A 124 10.69 -11.84 6.67
C PHE A 124 9.62 -12.82 6.20
N MET A 125 8.45 -12.81 6.87
CA MET A 125 7.32 -13.67 6.53
C MET A 125 6.33 -12.89 5.66
N THR A 126 6.13 -13.38 4.43
CA THR A 126 5.21 -12.77 3.47
C THR A 126 3.77 -13.29 3.65
N LEU A 127 2.80 -12.61 3.03
CA LEU A 127 1.36 -12.94 3.07
C LEU A 127 1.00 -14.35 2.57
N ASP A 128 1.92 -15.04 1.92
CA ASP A 128 1.79 -16.44 1.46
C ASP A 128 2.28 -17.46 2.51
N ASP A 129 2.49 -17.03 3.76
CA ASP A 129 3.06 -17.81 4.88
C ASP A 129 4.48 -18.35 4.60
N VAL A 130 5.22 -17.74 3.66
CA VAL A 130 6.59 -18.14 3.35
C VAL A 130 7.59 -17.23 4.06
N THR A 131 8.47 -17.82 4.86
CA THR A 131 9.63 -17.10 5.41
C THR A 131 10.72 -16.98 4.35
N ARG A 132 11.05 -15.74 3.99
CA ARG A 132 12.08 -15.38 3.02
C ARG A 132 13.34 -14.92 3.76
N THR A 133 14.49 -15.22 3.17
CA THR A 133 15.79 -14.67 3.60
C THR A 133 16.13 -13.58 2.61
N LEU A 134 16.24 -12.36 3.12
CA LEU A 134 16.49 -11.18 2.33
C LEU A 134 18.00 -10.91 2.27
N ASP A 135 18.42 -10.26 1.21
CA ASP A 135 19.76 -9.73 1.05
C ASP A 135 19.70 -8.20 0.88
N SER A 136 20.84 -7.54 1.05
CA SER A 136 20.98 -6.08 0.98
C SER A 136 20.66 -5.45 -0.37
N SER A 137 20.45 -6.25 -1.43
CA SER A 137 19.93 -5.72 -2.69
C SER A 137 18.43 -5.41 -2.63
N MET A 138 17.69 -6.06 -1.72
CA MET A 138 16.24 -5.94 -1.61
C MET A 138 15.82 -4.66 -0.89
N LEU A 139 14.88 -3.93 -1.50
CA LEU A 139 14.26 -2.75 -0.89
C LEU A 139 13.06 -3.15 -0.03
N MET A 140 12.98 -2.60 1.17
CA MET A 140 11.97 -2.89 2.16
C MET A 140 11.23 -1.63 2.56
N ILE A 141 9.95 -1.81 2.87
CA ILE A 141 9.19 -0.89 3.72
C ILE A 141 9.30 -1.43 5.14
N ALA A 142 9.80 -0.61 6.05
CA ALA A 142 10.02 -0.95 7.44
C ALA A 142 9.40 0.10 8.36
N ASP A 143 9.31 -0.22 9.63
CA ASP A 143 9.15 0.73 10.72
C ASP A 143 10.33 0.65 11.69
N THR A 144 10.22 1.34 12.82
CA THR A 144 11.24 1.36 13.87
C THR A 144 11.38 0.03 14.61
N LEU A 145 10.43 -0.90 14.45
CA LEU A 145 10.48 -2.24 15.01
C LEU A 145 11.08 -3.26 14.02
N GLY A 146 10.84 -3.10 12.72
CA GLY A 146 11.39 -3.99 11.69
C GLY A 146 10.70 -3.87 10.32
N SER A 147 10.98 -4.80 9.41
CA SER A 147 10.34 -4.83 8.09
C SER A 147 8.84 -5.12 8.17
N VAL A 148 8.06 -4.48 7.30
CA VAL A 148 6.59 -4.64 7.18
C VAL A 148 6.15 -5.03 5.76
N ALA A 149 6.94 -4.73 4.72
CA ALA A 149 6.68 -5.19 3.34
C ALA A 149 7.95 -5.22 2.50
N ILE A 150 7.99 -6.09 1.49
CA ILE A 150 8.97 -6.01 0.39
C ILE A 150 8.46 -4.96 -0.59
N ALA A 151 9.24 -3.89 -0.77
CA ALA A 151 8.81 -2.69 -1.50
C ALA A 151 8.42 -3.03 -2.95
N GLY A 152 7.19 -2.67 -3.32
CA GLY A 152 6.64 -2.90 -4.66
C GLY A 152 6.37 -4.36 -5.05
N VAL A 153 6.61 -5.32 -4.14
CA VAL A 153 6.48 -6.75 -4.45
C VAL A 153 5.40 -7.41 -3.60
N MET A 154 5.52 -7.38 -2.27
CA MET A 154 4.62 -8.14 -1.41
C MET A 154 4.59 -7.59 0.03
N GLY A 155 3.39 -7.49 0.59
CA GLY A 155 3.20 -7.14 2.00
C GLY A 155 3.69 -8.24 2.94
N GLY A 156 3.93 -7.85 4.20
CA GLY A 156 4.12 -8.78 5.30
C GLY A 156 2.80 -9.21 5.91
N GLN A 157 2.78 -10.41 6.47
CA GLN A 157 1.61 -10.96 7.15
C GLN A 157 1.21 -10.13 8.38
N GLU A 158 2.18 -9.57 9.10
CA GLU A 158 1.92 -8.90 10.38
C GLU A 158 1.14 -7.59 10.24
N SER A 159 1.15 -6.93 9.08
CA SER A 159 0.52 -5.63 8.83
C SER A 159 -0.67 -5.68 7.88
N GLU A 160 -1.19 -6.88 7.61
CA GLU A 160 -2.24 -7.11 6.63
C GLU A 160 -3.61 -6.55 7.05
N ILE A 161 -4.45 -6.25 6.06
CA ILE A 161 -5.84 -5.86 6.28
C ILE A 161 -6.65 -7.09 6.72
N SER A 162 -7.33 -6.98 7.86
CA SER A 162 -8.20 -8.02 8.41
C SER A 162 -9.65 -7.52 8.50
N ASP A 163 -10.60 -8.41 8.80
CA ASP A 163 -12.01 -8.04 9.01
C ASP A 163 -12.21 -7.03 10.16
N ASN A 164 -11.23 -6.94 11.07
CA ASN A 164 -11.23 -6.03 12.21
C ASN A 164 -10.60 -4.67 11.92
N THR A 165 -9.96 -4.49 10.77
CA THR A 165 -9.31 -3.22 10.41
C THR A 165 -10.34 -2.08 10.39
N ARG A 166 -9.96 -0.94 10.97
CA ARG A 166 -10.77 0.29 11.01
C ARG A 166 -10.01 1.49 10.49
N ASN A 167 -8.70 1.52 10.68
CA ASN A 167 -7.84 2.60 10.23
C ASN A 167 -6.80 2.05 9.24
N ILE A 168 -6.62 2.75 8.13
CA ILE A 168 -5.73 2.36 7.04
C ILE A 168 -4.75 3.49 6.79
N LEU A 169 -3.48 3.10 6.65
CA LEU A 169 -2.48 3.92 5.97
C LEU A 169 -2.36 3.41 4.54
N LEU A 170 -2.84 4.20 3.57
CA LEU A 170 -2.74 3.89 2.16
C LEU A 170 -1.42 4.42 1.61
N GLU A 171 -0.58 3.51 1.12
CA GLU A 171 0.68 3.79 0.45
C GLU A 171 0.49 3.97 -1.06
N SER A 172 1.16 5.00 -1.60
CA SER A 172 1.50 5.11 -3.02
C SER A 172 2.95 5.55 -3.15
N ALA A 173 3.77 4.74 -3.82
CA ALA A 173 5.20 4.96 -3.95
C ALA A 173 5.69 4.70 -5.37
N THR A 174 6.87 5.21 -5.67
CA THR A 174 7.60 4.99 -6.92
C THR A 174 8.92 4.32 -6.58
N PHE A 175 9.05 3.05 -6.97
CA PHE A 175 10.28 2.27 -6.80
C PHE A 175 10.99 2.11 -8.14
N GLU A 176 12.30 2.32 -8.14
CA GLU A 176 13.14 2.05 -9.31
C GLU A 176 13.46 0.55 -9.33
N GLY A 177 13.15 -0.09 -10.46
CA GLY A 177 13.62 -1.44 -10.74
C GLY A 177 15.11 -1.42 -11.04
N ILE A 178 15.83 -2.44 -10.57
CA ILE A 178 17.22 -2.71 -10.98
C ILE A 178 17.21 -3.56 -12.25
#